data_AF-A0A3M1T221-F1
#
_entry.id   AF-A0A3M1T221-F1
#
_cell.length_a   1.000
_cell.length_b   1.000
_cell.length_c   1.000
_cell.angle_alpha   90.00
_cell.angle_beta   90.00
_cell.angle_gamma   90.00
#
_symmetry.space_group_name_H-M   'P 1'
#
loop_
_entity.id
_entity.type
_entity.pdbx_description
1 polymer ?
#
loop_
_entity_poly.entity_id
_entity_poly.type
_entity_poly.pdbx_seq_one_letter_code
_entity_poly.pdbx_strand_id
1 'polypeptide(L)'
;MEIRRAYRELSKRYHPDTTELPISVATLKFQQLNEAYAVLSNPARRSDYDDRLRAARWMAMQAAADGDFRETTRGDQTARSTYLDPIDRPLSAGEVFALFLMGATLLGCLLLAIAIAVWRGDPL
;
A
#
# COMPACT_ATOMS: atom_id res chain seq x y z
N MET A 1 5.12 4.94 -24.98
CA MET A 1 4.06 5.92 -25.35
C MET A 1 2.68 5.43 -24.92
N GLU A 2 2.34 4.15 -25.10
CA GLU A 2 1.00 3.61 -24.82
C GLU A 2 0.56 3.70 -23.35
N ILE A 3 1.43 3.35 -22.39
CA ILE A 3 1.09 3.40 -20.95
C ILE A 3 0.70 4.81 -20.52
N ARG A 4 1.42 5.83 -21.02
CA ARG A 4 1.11 7.24 -20.74
C ARG A 4 -0.21 7.68 -21.36
N ARG A 5 -0.55 7.15 -22.54
CA ARG A 5 -1.81 7.42 -23.21
C ARG A 5 -2.98 6.78 -22.46
N ALA A 6 -2.87 5.49 -22.16
CA ALA A 6 -3.88 4.75 -21.40
C ALA A 6 -4.11 5.38 -20.02
N TYR A 7 -3.04 5.80 -19.33
CA TYR A 7 -3.15 6.56 -18.08
C TYR A 7 -3.98 7.82 -18.25
N ARG A 8 -3.67 8.67 -19.25
CA ARG A 8 -4.44 9.90 -19.50
C ARG A 8 -5.91 9.65 -19.79
N GLU A 9 -6.23 8.61 -20.56
CA GLU A 9 -7.62 8.24 -20.90
C GLU A 9 -8.36 7.75 -19.65
N LEU A 10 -7.75 6.88 -18.84
CA LEU A 10 -8.34 6.35 -17.61
C LEU A 10 -8.44 7.40 -16.50
N SER A 11 -7.46 8.31 -16.39
CA SER A 11 -7.49 9.40 -15.41
C SER A 11 -8.71 10.30 -15.63
N LYS A 12 -9.06 10.60 -16.88
CA LYS A 12 -10.28 11.37 -17.19
C LYS A 12 -11.56 10.61 -16.84
N ARG A 13 -11.54 9.27 -16.94
CA ARG A 13 -12.69 8.42 -16.68
C ARG A 13 -12.95 8.16 -15.20
N TYR A 14 -11.92 8.28 -14.36
CA TYR A 14 -12.01 8.01 -12.93
C TYR A 14 -11.72 9.24 -12.07
N HIS A 15 -11.55 10.43 -12.66
CA HIS A 15 -11.38 11.64 -11.88
C HIS A 15 -12.66 11.90 -11.05
N PRO A 16 -12.55 12.16 -9.75
CA PRO A 16 -13.71 12.33 -8.88
C PRO A 16 -14.62 13.48 -9.33
N ASP A 17 -14.06 14.50 -10.01
CA ASP A 17 -14.83 15.67 -10.47
C ASP A 17 -15.51 15.51 -11.83
N THR A 18 -15.12 14.53 -12.66
CA THR A 18 -15.62 14.41 -14.05
C THR A 18 -16.43 13.15 -14.31
N THR A 19 -16.65 12.32 -13.29
CA THR A 19 -17.22 10.99 -13.44
C THR A 19 -18.58 10.90 -12.76
N GLU A 20 -19.52 10.15 -13.35
CA GLU A 20 -20.84 9.86 -12.77
C GLU A 20 -20.82 8.74 -11.70
N LEU A 21 -19.64 8.16 -11.46
CA LEU A 21 -19.44 7.11 -10.46
C LEU A 21 -19.51 7.72 -9.05
N PRO A 22 -19.90 6.92 -8.03
CA PRO A 22 -19.80 7.34 -6.65
C PRO A 22 -18.37 7.80 -6.33
N ILE A 23 -18.24 8.94 -5.64
CA ILE A 23 -16.96 9.60 -5.33
C ILE A 23 -15.97 8.62 -4.68
N SER A 24 -16.45 7.74 -3.79
CA SER A 24 -15.63 6.72 -3.13
C SER A 24 -15.03 5.71 -4.11
N VAL A 25 -15.82 5.26 -5.09
CA VAL A 25 -15.39 4.31 -6.12
C VAL A 25 -14.45 4.97 -7.12
N ALA A 26 -14.75 6.19 -7.54
CA ALA A 26 -13.90 6.97 -8.44
C ALA A 26 -12.52 7.21 -7.81
N THR A 27 -12.50 7.66 -6.54
CA THR A 27 -11.25 7.89 -5.78
C THR A 27 -10.43 6.61 -5.65
N LEU A 28 -11.06 5.48 -5.28
CA LEU A 28 -10.36 4.20 -5.16
C LEU A 28 -9.74 3.76 -6.50
N LYS A 29 -10.50 3.85 -7.59
CA LYS A 29 -10.00 3.49 -8.93
C LYS A 29 -8.90 4.43 -9.41
N PHE A 30 -9.02 5.72 -9.12
CA PHE A 30 -7.99 6.69 -9.46
C PHE A 30 -6.70 6.45 -8.68
N GLN A 31 -6.80 6.08 -7.40
CA GLN A 31 -5.64 5.68 -6.59
C GLN A 31 -4.95 4.45 -7.19
N GLN A 32 -5.71 3.38 -7.50
CA GLN A 32 -5.17 2.17 -8.13
C GLN A 32 -4.50 2.47 -9.48
N LEU A 33 -5.08 3.38 -10.27
CA LEU A 33 -4.50 3.82 -11.55
C LEU A 33 -3.14 4.50 -11.34
N ASN A 34 -3.02 5.35 -10.33
CA ASN A 34 -1.76 6.04 -10.02
C ASN A 34 -0.67 5.06 -9.55
N GLU A 35 -1.04 4.10 -8.71
CA GLU A 35 -0.13 3.06 -8.22
C GLU A 35 0.40 2.21 -9.38
N ALA A 36 -0.49 1.74 -10.25
CA ALA A 36 -0.10 0.99 -11.45
C ALA A 36 0.81 1.83 -12.36
N TYR A 37 0.49 3.11 -12.58
CA TYR A 37 1.32 3.98 -13.40
C TYR A 37 2.70 4.23 -12.79
N ALA A 38 2.81 4.36 -11.47
CA ALA A 38 4.11 4.55 -10.80
C ALA A 38 5.08 3.40 -11.10
N VAL A 39 4.58 2.16 -11.16
CA VAL A 39 5.39 0.98 -11.50
C VAL A 39 5.62 0.86 -13.01
N LEU A 40 4.55 0.96 -13.81
CA LEU A 40 4.60 0.66 -15.23
C LEU A 40 5.21 1.78 -16.09
N SER A 41 5.24 3.01 -15.59
CA SER A 41 5.78 4.16 -16.35
C SER A 41 7.29 4.14 -16.53
N ASN A 42 8.02 3.47 -15.63
CA ASN A 42 9.46 3.31 -15.70
C ASN A 42 9.80 1.89 -16.20
N PRO A 43 10.54 1.75 -17.32
CA PRO A 43 10.85 0.44 -17.90
C PRO A 43 11.64 -0.46 -16.94
N ALA A 44 12.55 0.10 -16.11
CA ALA A 44 13.32 -0.68 -15.16
C ALA A 44 12.43 -1.26 -14.04
N ARG A 45 11.54 -0.42 -13.48
CA ARG A 45 10.59 -0.86 -12.44
C ARG A 45 9.59 -1.89 -12.96
N ARG A 46 9.14 -1.71 -14.21
CA ARG A 46 8.28 -2.67 -14.89
C ARG A 46 9.00 -4.01 -15.07
N SER A 47 10.26 -4.00 -15.53
CA SER A 47 11.03 -5.24 -15.70
C SER A 47 11.17 -6.00 -14.38
N ASP A 48 11.56 -5.31 -13.30
CA ASP A 48 11.68 -5.93 -11.98
C ASP A 48 10.34 -6.53 -11.50
N TYR A 49 9.22 -5.80 -11.70
CA TYR A 49 7.90 -6.32 -11.41
C TYR A 49 7.56 -7.58 -12.23
N ASP A 50 7.81 -7.54 -13.54
CA ASP A 50 7.55 -8.66 -14.45
C ASP A 50 8.43 -9.88 -14.10
N ASP A 51 9.67 -9.66 -13.65
CA ASP A 51 10.60 -10.71 -13.24
C ASP A 51 10.14 -11.40 -11.96
N ARG A 52 9.74 -10.61 -10.95
CA ARG A 52 9.14 -11.12 -9.71
C ARG A 52 7.88 -11.91 -9.99
N LEU A 53 7.02 -11.43 -10.90
CA LEU A 53 5.80 -12.12 -11.28
C LEU A 53 6.10 -13.48 -11.94
N ARG A 54 7.12 -13.55 -12.81
CA ARG A 54 7.57 -14.82 -13.41
C ARG A 54 8.13 -15.77 -12.36
N ALA A 55 8.94 -15.28 -11.43
CA ALA A 55 9.50 -16.08 -10.34
C ALA A 55 8.39 -16.65 -9.43
N ALA A 56 7.44 -15.83 -9.02
CA ALA A 56 6.30 -16.26 -8.21
C ALA A 56 5.46 -17.33 -8.92
N ARG A 57 5.18 -17.13 -10.22
CA ARG A 57 4.46 -18.12 -11.04
C ARG A 57 5.23 -19.44 -11.14
N TRP A 58 6.54 -19.38 -11.30
CA TRP A 58 7.41 -20.55 -11.34
C TRP A 58 7.38 -21.32 -10.01
N MET A 59 7.50 -20.62 -8.88
CA MET A 59 7.40 -21.22 -7.54
C MET A 59 6.04 -21.87 -7.31
N ALA A 60 4.95 -21.20 -7.69
CA ALA A 60 3.60 -21.76 -7.59
C ALA A 60 3.42 -23.01 -8.46
N MET A 61 4.02 -23.03 -9.65
CA MET A 61 4.01 -24.21 -10.53
C MET A 61 4.82 -25.36 -9.95
N GLN A 62 5.99 -25.09 -9.35
CA GLN A 62 6.77 -26.11 -8.65
C GLN A 62 6.00 -26.69 -7.47
N ALA A 63 5.39 -25.85 -6.63
CA ALA A 63 4.56 -26.30 -5.51
C ALA A 63 3.35 -27.14 -5.96
N ALA A 64 2.76 -26.82 -7.11
CA ALA A 64 1.69 -27.63 -7.71
C ALA A 64 2.20 -28.96 -8.28
N ALA A 65 3.44 -28.97 -8.81
CA ALA A 65 4.08 -30.17 -9.37
C ALA A 65 4.66 -31.11 -8.30
N ASP A 66 4.98 -30.61 -7.11
CA ASP A 66 5.41 -31.43 -5.95
C ASP A 66 4.21 -31.92 -5.11
N GLY A 67 2.98 -31.54 -5.48
CA GLY A 67 1.74 -31.78 -4.72
C GLY A 67 1.02 -33.10 -5.01
N ASP A 68 1.58 -33.96 -5.85
CA ASP A 68 1.03 -35.25 -6.28
C ASP A 68 1.38 -36.45 -5.36
N PHE A 69 1.87 -36.20 -4.14
CA PHE A 69 1.86 -37.19 -3.04
C PHE A 69 1.40 -36.57 -1.70
N ARG A 70 0.09 -36.46 -1.52
CA ARG A 70 -0.68 -36.72 -0.28
C ARG A 70 -2.10 -36.17 -0.39
N GLU A 71 -2.90 -36.84 -1.20
CA GLU A 71 -4.35 -36.71 -1.11
C GLU A 71 -4.85 -37.69 -0.05
N THR A 72 -5.19 -37.17 1.14
CA THR A 72 -6.39 -37.52 1.92
C THR A 72 -6.34 -36.88 3.31
N THR A 73 -7.41 -36.16 3.62
CA THR A 73 -7.87 -35.70 4.95
C THR A 73 -7.43 -34.30 5.40
N ARG A 74 -8.46 -33.46 5.64
CA ARG A 74 -8.50 -32.25 6.49
C ARG A 74 -8.02 -30.98 5.75
N GLY A 75 -8.89 -30.12 5.22
CA GLY A 75 -10.10 -29.58 5.80
C GLY A 75 -9.91 -28.06 5.92
N ASP A 76 -10.56 -27.31 5.03
CA ASP A 76 -11.27 -26.06 5.35
C ASP A 76 -10.56 -25.01 6.24
N GLN A 77 -9.29 -24.66 5.97
CA GLN A 77 -8.62 -23.56 6.71
C GLN A 77 -7.79 -22.59 5.84
N THR A 78 -7.39 -22.96 4.62
CA THR A 78 -6.54 -22.09 3.78
C THR A 78 -7.30 -20.96 3.08
N ALA A 79 -8.64 -20.98 3.10
CA ALA A 79 -9.48 -19.93 2.50
C ALA A 79 -9.71 -18.70 3.41
N ARG A 80 -9.16 -18.68 4.63
CA ARG A 80 -9.36 -17.58 5.60
C ARG A 80 -8.11 -16.77 5.93
N SER A 81 -6.94 -17.10 5.39
CA SER A 81 -5.71 -16.32 5.60
C SER A 81 -5.29 -15.53 4.34
N THR A 82 -6.26 -15.02 3.60
CA THR A 82 -6.08 -13.97 2.59
C THR A 82 -6.32 -12.58 3.20
N TYR A 83 -6.04 -12.45 4.51
CA TYR A 83 -6.04 -11.17 5.20
C TYR A 83 -5.01 -10.29 4.53
N LEU A 84 -5.50 -9.30 3.79
CA LEU A 84 -4.90 -8.00 3.53
C LEU A 84 -3.60 -7.81 4.32
N ASP A 85 -2.45 -7.99 3.67
CA ASP A 85 -1.18 -7.47 4.17
C ASP A 85 -1.12 -5.99 3.75
N PRO A 86 -1.47 -5.03 4.63
CA PRO A 86 -1.41 -3.61 4.30
C PRO A 86 0.03 -3.10 4.43
N ILE A 87 0.98 -3.98 4.75
CA ILE A 87 2.38 -3.67 5.05
C ILE A 87 3.17 -3.31 3.79
N ASP A 88 2.71 -3.72 2.60
CA ASP A 88 3.45 -3.50 1.34
C ASP A 88 3.08 -2.22 0.58
N ARG A 89 2.05 -1.47 1.02
CA ARG A 89 1.72 -0.19 0.37
C ARG A 89 2.64 0.91 0.91
N PRO A 90 3.42 1.61 0.05
CA PRO A 90 4.18 2.77 0.51
C PRO A 90 3.21 3.78 1.12
N LEU A 91 3.57 4.35 2.27
CA LEU A 91 2.72 5.31 2.97
C LEU A 91 2.31 6.43 2.01
N SER A 92 1.00 6.69 1.96
CA SER A 92 0.46 7.82 1.20
C SER A 92 1.07 9.12 1.73
N ALA A 93 1.22 10.13 0.87
CA ALA A 93 1.75 11.43 1.27
C ALA A 93 0.97 12.05 2.46
N GLY A 94 -0.33 11.77 2.56
CA GLY A 94 -1.16 12.19 3.69
C GLY A 94 -0.88 11.41 4.99
N GLU A 95 -0.58 10.11 4.90
CA GLU A 95 -0.20 9.30 6.07
C GLU A 95 1.16 9.74 6.61
N VAL A 96 2.13 10.03 5.74
CA VAL A 96 3.44 10.58 6.13
C VAL A 96 3.28 11.94 6.82
N PHE A 97 2.44 12.82 6.26
CA PHE A 97 2.14 14.12 6.87
C PHE A 97 1.44 13.99 8.23
N ALA A 98 0.49 13.07 8.35
CA ALA A 98 -0.20 12.79 9.61
C ALA A 98 0.75 12.24 10.68
N LEU A 99 1.64 11.31 10.32
CA LEU A 99 2.66 10.79 11.22
C LEU A 99 3.65 11.87 11.66
N PHE A 100 4.02 12.78 10.75
CA PHE A 100 4.85 13.93 11.09
C PHE A 100 4.16 14.86 12.09
N LEU A 101 2.89 15.21 11.86
CA LEU A 101 2.10 16.02 12.80
C LEU A 101 1.92 15.34 14.17
N MET A 102 1.65 14.03 14.18
CA MET A 102 1.52 13.25 15.41
C MET A 102 2.85 13.19 16.18
N GLY A 103 3.98 13.01 15.48
CA GLY A 103 5.31 13.07 16.07
C GLY A 103 5.65 14.45 16.63
N ALA A 104 5.38 15.51 15.88
CA ALA A 104 5.63 16.88 16.31
C ALA A 104 4.79 17.28 17.54
N THR A 105 3.52 16.87 17.58
CA THR A 105 2.63 17.11 18.73
C THR A 105 3.07 16.32 19.95
N LEU A 106 3.39 15.02 19.81
CA LEU A 106 3.93 14.22 20.91
C LEU A 106 5.23 14.81 21.48
N LEU A 107 6.14 15.23 20.61
CA LEU A 107 7.42 15.82 21.00
C LEU A 107 7.21 17.18 21.69
N GLY A 108 6.29 18.01 21.18
CA GLY A 108 5.88 19.26 21.82
C GLY A 108 5.26 19.04 23.21
N CYS A 109 4.34 18.09 23.35
CA CYS A 109 3.74 17.73 24.63
C CYS A 109 4.78 17.18 25.62
N LEU A 110 5.72 16.35 25.15
CA LEU A 110 6.82 15.81 25.96
C LEU A 110 7.74 16.92 26.47
N LEU A 111 8.16 17.84 25.60
CA LEU A 111 8.99 18.99 25.97
C LEU A 111 8.26 19.91 26.97
N LEU A 112 6.97 20.16 26.75
CA LEU A 112 6.15 20.95 27.67
C LEU A 112 6.06 20.30 29.05
N ALA A 113 5.84 18.98 29.11
CA ALA A 113 5.78 18.24 30.36
C ALA A 113 7.11 18.29 31.12
N ILE A 114 8.24 18.13 30.42
CA ILE A 114 9.59 18.24 30.99
C ILE A 114 9.84 19.67 31.50
N ALA A 115 9.48 20.69 30.72
CA ALA A 115 9.65 22.08 31.12
C ALA A 115 8.86 22.40 32.40
N ILE A 116 7.59 21.95 32.48
CA ILE A 116 6.77 22.09 33.69
C ILE A 116 7.37 21.32 34.87
N ALA A 117 7.90 20.11 34.65
CA ALA A 117 8.54 19.32 35.71
C ALA A 117 9.80 20.00 36.26
N VAL A 118 10.61 20.61 35.39
CA VAL A 118 11.82 21.36 35.79
C VAL A 118 11.44 22.65 36.53
N TRP A 119 10.45 23.41 36.03
CA TRP A 119 10.00 24.67 36.64
C TRP A 119 9.26 24.46 37.97
N ARG A 120 8.64 23.30 38.17
CA ARG A 120 7.97 22.93 39.43
C ARG A 120 8.89 22.20 40.41
N GLY A 121 10.08 21.81 39.93
CA GLY A 121 11.11 21.11 40.70
C GLY A 121 12.12 22.05 41.36
N ASP A 122 11.70 23.23 41.82
CA ASP A 122 12.53 24.03 42.72
C ASP A 122 12.72 23.26 44.04
N PRO A 123 13.97 23.10 44.51
CA PRO A 123 14.32 22.32 45.69
C PRO A 123 13.85 23.04 46.96
N LEU A 124 13.47 22.23 47.96
CA LEU A 124 13.35 22.62 49.37
C LEU A 124 14.61 23.33 49.86
#